data_AF-A0A2S0ME77-F1
#
_entry.id   AF-A0A2S0ME77-F1
#
_cell.length_a   1.000
_cell.length_b   1.000
_cell.length_c   1.000
_cell.angle_alpha   90.00
_cell.angle_beta   90.00
_cell.angle_gamma   90.00
#
_symmetry.space_group_name_H-M   'P 1'
#
loop_
_entity.id
_entity.type
_entity.pdbx_description
1 polymer ?
#
loop_
_entity_poly.entity_id
_entity_poly.type
_entity_poly.pdbx_seq_one_letter_code
_entity_poly.pdbx_strand_id
1 'polypeptide(L)' 'MYSSNTQDRVGHYLVTPLVKDDGAGGFLASVSLRRGAHDRVYRFAQAFSSPARAVRYAIQQGRQLALAP' A
#
# COMPACT_ATOMS: atom_id res chain seq x y z
N MET A 1 3.44 -5.33 -12.97
CA MET A 1 3.78 -6.21 -11.83
C MET A 1 3.96 -5.35 -10.58
N TYR A 2 3.36 -5.72 -9.45
CA TYR A 2 3.54 -5.00 -8.17
C TYR A 2 4.84 -5.50 -7.51
N SER A 3 5.82 -4.63 -7.27
CA SER A 3 7.05 -4.99 -6.54
C SER A 3 6.86 -4.70 -5.05
N SER A 4 6.61 -5.73 -4.23
CA SER A 4 6.39 -5.63 -2.79
C SER A 4 7.67 -5.95 -2.02
N ASN A 5 8.42 -4.94 -1.56
CA ASN A 5 9.71 -5.18 -0.88
C ASN A 5 9.76 -4.80 0.61
N THR A 6 8.61 -4.59 1.26
CA THR A 6 8.55 -4.43 2.74
C THR A 6 7.12 -4.61 3.20
N GLN A 7 6.77 -5.81 3.67
CA GLN A 7 5.51 -6.03 4.39
C GLN A 7 5.70 -5.56 5.85
N ASP A 8 4.70 -4.91 6.42
CA ASP A 8 4.73 -4.34 7.77
C ASP A 8 3.60 -4.93 8.62
N ARG A 9 3.87 -5.31 9.87
CA ARG A 9 2.87 -5.93 10.74
C ARG A 9 2.39 -4.92 11.77
N VAL A 10 1.09 -4.63 11.76
CA VAL A 10 0.45 -3.66 12.66
C VAL A 10 -0.68 -4.36 13.40
N GLY A 11 -0.43 -4.73 14.66
CA GLY A 11 -1.36 -5.53 15.45
C GLY A 11 -1.71 -6.86 14.76
N HIS A 12 -3.00 -7.06 14.47
CA HIS A 12 -3.50 -8.26 13.79
C HIS A 12 -3.49 -8.16 12.25
N TYR A 13 -3.04 -7.04 11.70
CA TYR A 13 -3.01 -6.81 10.26
C TYR A 13 -1.59 -6.96 9.70
N LEU A 14 -1.50 -7.61 8.53
CA LEU A 14 -0.34 -7.54 7.67
C LEU A 14 -0.59 -6.47 6.59
N VAL A 15 0.22 -5.43 6.59
CA VAL A 15 0.18 -4.30 5.66
C VAL A 15 1.15 -4.58 4.53
N THR A 16 0.63 -4.73 3.31
CA THR A 16 1.44 -4.97 2.11
C THR A 16 1.26 -3.80 1.14
N PRO A 17 2.30 -2.98 0.92
CA PRO A 17 2.24 -1.91 -0.07
C PRO A 17 2.25 -2.49 -1.49
N LEU A 18 1.44 -1.91 -2.35
CA LEU A 18 1.29 -2.25 -3.75
C LEU A 18 1.52 -0.97 -4.56
N VAL A 19 2.43 -1.02 -5.53
CA VAL A 19 2.66 0.08 -6.47
C VAL A 19 2.38 -0.36 -7.90
N LYS A 20 1.56 0.43 -8.59
CA LYS A 20 1.22 0.24 -10.01
C LYS A 20 1.75 1.42 -10.82
N ASP A 21 2.38 1.16 -11.95
CA ASP A 21 2.67 2.15 -12.97
C ASP A 21 1.36 2.60 -13.65
N ASP A 22 1.13 3.90 -13.78
CA ASP A 22 -0.09 4.45 -14.38
C ASP A 22 -0.06 4.55 -15.91
N GLY A 23 1.07 4.24 -16.54
CA GLY A 23 1.29 4.33 -17.98
C GLY A 23 1.64 5.73 -18.49
N ALA A 24 1.65 6.74 -17.62
CA ALA A 24 1.95 8.14 -17.94
C ALA A 24 3.24 8.63 -17.23
N GLY A 25 4.07 7.70 -16.73
CA GLY A 25 5.29 8.01 -15.98
C GLY A 25 5.05 8.27 -14.49
N GLY A 26 3.82 8.06 -14.01
CA GLY A 26 3.46 8.14 -12.59
C GLY A 26 3.26 6.76 -11.96
N PHE A 27 3.20 6.76 -10.64
CA PHE A 27 3.03 5.57 -9.81
C PHE A 27 1.84 5.75 -8.88
N LEU A 28 0.87 4.85 -8.97
CA LEU A 28 -0.28 4.79 -8.07
C LEU A 28 0.04 3.91 -6.86
N ALA A 29 -0.26 4.43 -5.68
CA ALA A 29 -0.13 3.72 -4.42
C ALA A 29 -1.41 2.93 -4.12
N SER A 30 -1.25 1.74 -3.57
CA SER A 30 -2.32 0.93 -2.99
C SER A 30 -1.76 0.14 -1.81
N VAL A 31 -2.62 -0.37 -0.95
CA VAL A 31 -2.22 -1.21 0.17
C VAL A 31 -3.20 -2.35 0.37
N SER A 32 -2.70 -3.57 0.56
CA SER A 32 -3.48 -4.70 1.05
C SER A 32 -3.32 -4.81 2.56
N LEU A 33 -4.43 -4.79 3.29
CA LEU A 33 -4.51 -5.08 4.71
C LEU A 33 -5.10 -6.49 4.88
N ARG A 34 -4.26 -7.46 5.21
CA ARG A 34 -4.67 -8.83 5.48
C ARG A 34 -4.95 -9.05 6.95
N ARG A 35 -6.08 -9.69 7.27
CA ARG A 35 -6.37 -10.27 8.59
C ARG A 35 -6.94 -11.67 8.40
N GLY A 36 -6.17 -12.67 8.79
CA GLY A 36 -6.51 -14.07 8.50
C GLY A 36 -6.48 -14.36 6.99
N ALA A 37 -7.57 -14.91 6.45
CA ALA A 37 -7.68 -15.31 5.05
C ALA A 37 -8.19 -14.20 4.11
N HIS A 38 -8.59 -13.04 4.64
CA HIS A 38 -9.20 -11.96 3.86
C HIS A 38 -8.31 -10.72 3.80
N ASP A 39 -8.25 -10.12 2.61
CA ASP A 39 -7.50 -8.91 2.30
C ASP A 39 -8.48 -7.77 1.99
N ARG A 40 -8.26 -6.60 2.60
CA ARG A 40 -8.88 -5.34 2.20
C ARG A 40 -7.87 -4.53 1.41
N VAL A 41 -8.20 -4.19 0.15
CA VAL A 41 -7.31 -3.42 -0.71
C VAL A 41 -7.81 -1.98 -0.81
N TYR A 42 -6.97 -1.03 -0.40
CA TYR A 42 -7.22 0.40 -0.55
C TYR A 42 -6.38 0.94 -1.69
N ARG A 43 -7.01 1.67 -2.61
CA ARG A 43 -6.35 2.33 -3.75
C ARG A 43 -6.41 3.83 -3.54
N PHE A 44 -5.27 4.49 -3.67
CA PHE A 44 -5.17 5.93 -3.47
C PHE A 44 -5.17 6.64 -4.82
N ALA A 45 -5.86 7.79 -4.90
CA ALA A 45 -5.99 8.56 -6.14
C ALA A 45 -4.72 9.36 -6.49
N GLN A 46 -3.85 9.63 -5.52
CA GLN A 46 -2.63 10.39 -5.73
C GLN A 46 -1.60 9.58 -6.52
N ALA A 47 -1.14 10.14 -7.64
CA ALA A 47 0.00 9.65 -8.39
C ALA A 47 1.31 10.24 -7.83
N PHE A 48 2.39 9.45 -7.92
CA PHE A 48 3.73 9.82 -7.48
C PHE A 48 4.71 9.77 -8.64
N SER A 49 5.69 10.66 -8.65
CA SER A 49 6.77 10.66 -9.64
C SER A 49 7.85 9.58 -9.39
N SER A 50 7.71 8.79 -8.32
CA SER A 50 8.68 7.77 -7.93
C SER A 50 7.99 6.58 -7.27
N PRO A 51 8.38 5.33 -7.62
CA PRO A 51 7.82 4.14 -6.98
C PRO A 51 8.10 4.13 -5.47
N ALA A 52 9.29 4.57 -5.06
CA ALA A 52 9.69 4.59 -3.66
C ALA A 52 8.81 5.53 -2.82
N ARG A 53 8.40 6.68 -3.39
CA ARG A 53 7.44 7.59 -2.74
C ARG A 53 6.06 6.95 -2.61
N ALA A 54 5.59 6.26 -3.65
CA ALA A 54 4.32 5.52 -3.61
C ALA A 54 4.34 4.40 -2.55
N VAL A 55 5.44 3.63 -2.44
CA VAL A 55 5.61 2.59 -1.40
C VAL A 55 5.55 3.21 -0.01
N ARG A 56 6.35 4.25 0.25
CA ARG A 56 6.39 4.92 1.57
C ARG A 56 5.02 5.45 1.96
N TYR A 57 4.32 6.07 1.02
CA TYR A 57 2.97 6.56 1.23
C TYR A 57 2.00 5.42 1.55
N ALA A 58 2.02 4.32 0.77
CA ALA A 58 1.16 3.16 1.01
C ALA A 58 1.38 2.52 2.39
N ILE A 59 2.63 2.40 2.85
CA ILE A 59 2.94 1.91 4.19
C ILE A 59 2.37 2.85 5.25
N GLN A 60 2.64 4.16 5.14
CA GLN A 60 2.18 5.14 6.12
C GLN A 60 0.64 5.15 6.24
N GLN A 61 -0.07 5.17 5.11
CA GLN A 61 -1.53 5.09 5.10
C GLN A 61 -2.04 3.73 5.60
N GLY A 62 -1.40 2.64 5.20
CA GLY A 62 -1.74 1.29 5.65
C GLY A 62 -1.65 1.13 7.16
N ARG A 63 -0.62 1.72 7.78
CA ARG A 63 -0.48 1.75 9.25
C ARG A 63 -1.63 2.51 9.91
N GLN A 64 -2.01 3.68 9.38
CA GLN A 64 -3.14 4.46 9.91
C GLN A 64 -4.46 3.69 9.78
N LEU A 65 -4.72 3.07 8.63
CA LEU A 65 -5.91 2.25 8.39
C LEU A 65 -5.98 1.02 9.29
N ALA A 66 -4.84 0.39 9.58
CA ALA A 66 -4.78 -0.78 10.47
C ALA A 66 -5.02 -0.44 11.95
N LEU A 67 -4.81 0.82 12.34
CA LEU A 67 -5.02 1.33 13.70
C LEU A 67 -6.39 2.01 13.87
N ALA A 68 -7.13 2.26 12.78
CA ALA A 68 -8.46 2.84 12.84
C ALA A 68 -9.43 1.88 13.57
N PRO A 69 -10.31 2.40 14.46
CA PRO A 69 -11.24 1.62 15.26
C PRO A 69 -12.30 0.88 14.43
#